data_AF-A0A165MPF2-F1
#
_entry.id   AF-A0A165MPF2-F1
#
_cell.length_a   1.000
_cell.length_b   1.000
_cell.length_c   1.000
_cell.angle_alpha   90.00
_cell.angle_beta   90.00
_cell.angle_gamma   90.00
#
_symmetry.space_group_name_H-M   'P 1'
#
loop_
_entity.id
_entity.type
_entity.pdbx_description
1 polymer ?
#
loop_
_entity_poly.entity_id
_entity_poly.type
_entity_poly.pdbx_seq_one_letter_code
_entity_poly.pdbx_strand_id
1 'polypeptide(L)'
;TMSIVPPSLTQWTEEHLSAIFEATTAQDFEQAFDSFIAPDAVITVNDISTSVAQYKQQLHGEGFLEASATVKYDGAVEVPSDANAPTKAGSVGVFYEATYYSELRVFGGAEASTATSSVNVV
;
A
#
# COMPACT_ATOMS: atom_id res chain seq x y z
N THR A 1 16.39 15.46 25.66
CA THR A 1 15.07 15.04 25.19
C THR A 1 15.25 14.50 23.78
N MET A 2 14.81 13.27 23.51
CA MET A 2 14.94 12.67 22.18
C MET A 2 13.82 13.27 21.32
N SER A 3 14.19 14.08 20.32
CA SER A 3 13.22 14.71 19.43
C SER A 3 12.74 13.67 18.43
N ILE A 4 11.49 13.21 18.55
CA ILE A 4 10.88 12.32 17.57
C ILE A 4 10.50 13.19 16.39
N VAL A 5 11.26 13.10 15.29
CA VAL A 5 10.93 13.76 14.03
C VAL A 5 9.92 12.85 13.32
N PRO A 6 8.71 13.32 13.00
CA PRO A 6 7.74 12.53 12.26
C PRO A 6 8.30 12.18 10.86
N PRO A 7 7.92 11.03 10.29
CA PRO A 7 8.31 10.68 8.93
C PRO A 7 7.78 11.72 7.92
N SER A 8 8.37 11.78 6.74
CA SER A 8 7.76 12.50 5.61
C SER A 8 6.45 11.80 5.20
N LEU A 9 5.59 12.50 4.44
CA LEU A 9 4.37 11.88 3.94
C LEU A 9 4.69 10.75 2.96
N THR A 10 5.75 10.90 2.14
CA THR A 10 6.28 9.81 1.31
C THR A 10 6.65 8.60 2.16
N GLN A 11 7.49 8.78 3.18
CA GLN A 11 7.93 7.66 4.02
C GLN A 11 6.75 6.99 4.71
N TRP A 12 5.83 7.79 5.27
CA TRP A 12 4.60 7.27 5.87
C TRP A 12 3.78 6.45 4.86
N THR A 13 3.62 6.95 3.64
CA THR A 13 2.85 6.26 2.58
C THR A 13 3.50 4.95 2.15
N GLU A 14 4.82 4.95 1.94
CA GLU A 14 5.58 3.74 1.58
C GLU A 14 5.53 2.70 2.70
N GLU A 15 5.70 3.10 3.96
CA GLU A 15 5.61 2.20 5.11
C GLU A 15 4.23 1.51 5.20
N HIS A 16 3.16 2.27 4.99
CA HIS A 16 1.80 1.74 5.09
C HIS A 16 1.41 0.87 3.89
N LEU A 17 1.82 1.24 2.68
CA LEU A 17 1.64 0.39 1.49
C LEU A 17 2.42 -0.92 1.63
N SER A 18 3.67 -0.86 2.11
CA SER A 18 4.48 -2.05 2.39
C SER A 18 3.78 -2.96 3.38
N ALA A 19 3.25 -2.41 4.48
CA ALA A 19 2.50 -3.19 5.47
C ALA A 19 1.28 -3.91 4.88
N ILE A 20 0.57 -3.31 3.92
CA ILE A 20 -0.55 -3.96 3.22
C ILE A 20 -0.06 -5.09 2.32
N PHE A 21 0.97 -4.86 1.51
CA PHE A 21 1.47 -5.84 0.53
C PHE A 21 2.23 -7.00 1.18
N GLU A 22 2.95 -6.74 2.27
CA GLU A 22 3.77 -7.72 2.98
C GLU A 22 3.00 -8.48 4.05
N ALA A 23 1.73 -8.14 4.29
CA ALA A 23 0.89 -8.84 5.26
C ALA A 23 0.74 -10.32 4.91
N THR A 24 1.15 -11.19 5.84
CA THR A 24 1.07 -12.66 5.67
C THR A 24 -0.18 -13.28 6.30
N THR A 25 -0.92 -12.52 7.11
CA THR A 25 -2.18 -12.98 7.72
C THR A 25 -3.31 -12.01 7.42
N ALA A 26 -4.54 -12.52 7.44
CA ALA A 26 -5.72 -11.68 7.25
C ALA A 26 -5.83 -10.59 8.33
N GLN A 27 -5.42 -10.89 9.57
CA GLN A 27 -5.43 -9.92 10.65
C GLN A 27 -4.42 -8.78 10.42
N ASP A 28 -3.20 -9.10 9.99
CA ASP A 28 -2.18 -8.09 9.70
C ASP A 28 -2.59 -7.21 8.52
N PHE A 29 -3.19 -7.82 7.49
CA PHE A 29 -3.73 -7.10 6.35
C PHE A 29 -4.85 -6.13 6.76
N GLU A 30 -5.83 -6.61 7.53
CA GLU A 30 -6.95 -5.77 8.00
C GLU A 30 -6.42 -4.59 8.83
N GLN A 31 -5.47 -4.84 9.73
CA GLN A 31 -4.86 -3.80 10.54
C GLN A 31 -4.07 -2.79 9.69
N ALA A 32 -3.28 -3.26 8.72
CA ALA A 32 -2.51 -2.39 7.83
C ALA A 32 -3.43 -1.53 6.96
N PHE A 33 -4.49 -2.13 6.41
CA PHE A 33 -5.47 -1.43 5.59
C PHE A 33 -6.20 -0.35 6.40
N ASP A 34 -6.73 -0.69 7.57
CA ASP A 34 -7.48 0.24 8.42
C ASP A 34 -6.60 1.37 8.99
N SER A 35 -5.29 1.13 9.12
CA SER A 35 -4.33 2.16 9.54
C SER A 35 -3.98 3.15 8.43
N PHE A 36 -4.23 2.79 7.17
CA PHE A 36 -3.85 3.56 6.00
C PHE A 36 -5.03 4.26 5.32
N ILE A 37 -6.13 3.53 5.10
CA ILE A 37 -7.29 3.99 4.34
C ILE A 37 -8.39 4.44 5.28
N ALA A 38 -8.80 5.71 5.17
CA ALA A 38 -9.92 6.24 5.94
C ALA A 38 -11.23 5.49 5.63
N PRO A 39 -12.13 5.30 6.60
CA PRO A 39 -13.37 4.54 6.41
C PRO A 39 -14.32 5.16 5.38
N ASP A 40 -14.19 6.47 5.13
CA ASP A 40 -14.95 7.26 4.17
C ASP A 40 -14.08 7.75 2.99
N ALA A 41 -12.93 7.10 2.74
CA ALA A 41 -12.05 7.43 1.64
C ALA A 41 -12.76 7.32 0.27
N VAL A 42 -12.51 8.30 -0.60
CA VAL A 42 -12.92 8.25 -2.01
C VAL A 42 -11.85 7.52 -2.80
N ILE A 43 -12.19 6.34 -3.31
CA ILE A 43 -11.24 5.48 -4.03
C ILE A 43 -11.64 5.39 -5.50
N THR A 44 -10.64 5.56 -6.37
CA THR A 44 -10.78 5.39 -7.81
C THR A 44 -9.66 4.46 -8.29
N VAL A 45 -10.04 3.39 -8.98
CA VAL A 45 -9.10 2.43 -9.58
C VAL A 45 -9.33 2.46 -11.08
N ASN A 46 -8.33 2.89 -11.86
CA ASN A 46 -8.43 3.01 -13.33
C ASN A 46 -9.70 3.77 -13.78
N ASP A 47 -9.92 4.97 -13.23
CA ASP A 47 -11.08 5.84 -13.48
C ASP A 47 -12.45 5.30 -13.01
N ILE A 48 -12.49 4.13 -12.37
CA ILE A 48 -13.71 3.56 -11.81
C ILE A 48 -13.76 3.84 -10.30
N SER A 49 -14.80 4.55 -9.87
CA SER A 49 -15.06 4.76 -8.44
C SER A 49 -15.45 3.43 -7.78
N THR A 50 -14.82 3.13 -6.65
CA THR A 50 -15.03 1.91 -5.89
C THR A 50 -15.24 2.23 -4.41
N SER A 51 -15.98 1.40 -3.70
CA SER A 51 -16.11 1.53 -2.24
C SER A 51 -14.86 1.04 -1.52
N VAL A 52 -14.62 1.54 -0.30
CA VAL A 52 -13.55 1.05 0.58
C VAL A 52 -13.62 -0.48 0.76
N ALA A 53 -14.82 -1.03 0.94
CA ALA A 53 -15.02 -2.47 1.10
C ALA A 53 -14.65 -3.26 -0.18
N GLN A 54 -15.05 -2.75 -1.36
CA GLN A 54 -14.69 -3.38 -2.64
C GLN A 54 -13.19 -3.29 -2.91
N TYR A 55 -12.57 -2.14 -2.61
CA TYR A 55 -11.12 -1.98 -2.77
C TYR A 55 -10.35 -2.90 -1.83
N LYS A 56 -10.76 -2.99 -0.56
CA LYS A 56 -10.22 -3.93 0.41
C LYS A 56 -10.33 -5.37 -0.11
N GLN A 57 -11.50 -5.77 -0.62
CA GLN A 57 -11.70 -7.09 -1.21
C GLN A 57 -10.82 -7.32 -2.46
N GLN A 58 -10.62 -6.29 -3.29
CA GLN A 58 -9.77 -6.36 -4.47
C GLN A 58 -8.30 -6.57 -4.11
N LEU A 59 -7.80 -5.88 -3.07
CA LEU A 59 -6.45 -6.08 -2.55
C LEU A 59 -6.30 -7.42 -1.82
N HIS A 60 -7.34 -7.85 -1.12
CA HIS A 60 -7.37 -9.13 -0.42
C HIS A 60 -7.40 -10.31 -1.40
N GLY A 61 -8.14 -10.20 -2.51
CA GLY A 61 -8.25 -11.20 -3.57
C GLY A 61 -8.74 -12.59 -3.11
N GLU A 62 -9.05 -13.47 -4.07
CA GLU A 62 -9.38 -14.89 -3.80
C GLU A 62 -8.15 -15.77 -3.56
N GLY A 63 -6.94 -15.21 -3.70
CA GLY A 63 -5.65 -15.91 -3.72
C GLY A 63 -4.79 -15.77 -2.46
N PHE A 64 -5.30 -15.17 -1.37
CA PHE A 64 -4.58 -15.02 -0.10
C PHE A 64 -4.33 -16.34 0.66
N LEU A 65 -4.33 -17.49 -0.02
CA LEU A 65 -3.77 -18.72 0.56
C LEU A 65 -2.24 -18.59 0.56
N GLU A 66 -1.73 -17.61 1.32
CA GLU A 66 -0.35 -17.46 1.79
C GLU A 66 0.67 -16.77 0.84
N ALA A 67 0.21 -15.96 -0.13
CA ALA A 67 1.09 -15.13 -0.95
C ALA A 67 1.39 -13.76 -0.32
N SER A 68 2.57 -13.58 0.30
CA SER A 68 3.10 -12.23 0.60
C SER A 68 3.63 -11.58 -0.67
N ALA A 69 3.49 -10.26 -0.81
CA ALA A 69 4.21 -9.51 -1.82
C ALA A 69 5.38 -8.74 -1.21
N THR A 70 6.42 -8.50 -2.01
CA THR A 70 7.42 -7.47 -1.69
C THR A 70 7.19 -6.28 -2.60
N VAL A 71 7.42 -5.08 -2.09
CA VAL A 71 7.24 -3.84 -2.86
C VAL A 71 8.57 -3.11 -3.01
N LYS A 72 8.84 -2.67 -4.23
CA LYS A 72 9.97 -1.80 -4.56
C LYS A 72 9.42 -0.46 -5.02
N TYR A 73 9.84 0.62 -4.38
CA TYR A 73 9.46 1.98 -4.76
C TYR A 73 10.42 2.53 -5.80
N ASP A 74 9.89 2.89 -6.96
CA ASP A 74 10.65 3.44 -8.10
C ASP A 74 10.68 4.97 -8.09
N GLY A 75 9.78 5.60 -7.34
CA GLY A 75 9.79 7.04 -7.11
C GLY A 75 8.54 7.52 -6.39
N ALA A 76 8.64 8.70 -5.79
CA ALA A 76 7.54 9.37 -5.12
C ALA A 76 7.57 10.88 -5.36
N VAL A 77 6.39 11.50 -5.32
CA VAL A 77 6.18 12.95 -5.36
C VAL A 77 5.34 13.34 -4.16
N GLU A 78 5.84 14.24 -3.33
CA GLU A 78 5.15 14.78 -2.15
C GLU A 78 4.82 16.25 -2.36
N VAL A 79 3.57 16.63 -2.05
CA VAL A 79 3.09 18.01 -2.07
C VAL A 79 2.39 18.31 -0.74
N PRO A 80 3.09 18.93 0.23
CA PRO A 80 2.48 19.29 1.50
C PRO A 80 1.36 20.32 1.35
N SER A 81 0.31 20.19 2.17
CA SER A 81 -0.77 21.19 2.22
C SER A 81 -0.37 22.47 2.97
N ASP A 82 0.60 22.39 3.88
CA ASP A 82 1.16 23.52 4.63
C ASP A 82 2.69 23.42 4.70
N ALA A 83 3.38 24.39 4.11
CA ALA A 83 4.84 24.47 4.10
C ALA A 83 5.45 24.63 5.51
N ASN A 84 4.69 25.13 6.49
CA ASN A 84 5.14 25.28 7.87
C ASN A 84 4.95 24.00 8.70
N ALA A 85 4.16 23.04 8.20
CA ALA A 85 3.90 21.76 8.85
C ALA A 85 3.86 20.62 7.81
N PRO A 86 4.96 20.38 7.08
CA PRO A 86 4.95 19.62 5.83
C PRO A 86 4.60 18.13 6.00
N THR A 87 4.76 17.59 7.21
CA THR A 87 4.51 16.17 7.52
C THR A 87 3.10 15.89 8.04
N LYS A 88 2.22 16.90 8.15
CA LYS A 88 0.89 16.73 8.74
C LYS A 88 -0.19 16.30 7.75
N ALA A 89 -0.15 16.87 6.55
CA ALA A 89 -1.14 16.65 5.50
C ALA A 89 -0.59 17.11 4.15
N GLY A 90 -1.04 16.47 3.08
CA GLY A 90 -0.56 16.73 1.73
C GLY A 90 -0.95 15.59 0.81
N SER A 91 -0.52 15.69 -0.44
CA SER A 91 -0.71 14.64 -1.42
C SER A 91 0.61 13.91 -1.68
N VAL A 92 0.52 12.60 -1.83
CA VAL A 92 1.66 11.74 -2.16
C VAL A 92 1.31 10.86 -3.35
N GLY A 93 2.06 10.99 -4.44
CA GLY A 93 2.05 10.05 -5.55
C GLY A 93 3.23 9.09 -5.43
N VAL A 94 2.99 7.80 -5.51
CA VAL A 94 4.03 6.75 -5.41
C VAL A 94 3.96 5.84 -6.64
N PHE A 95 5.12 5.52 -7.20
CA PHE A 95 5.31 4.52 -8.27
C PHE A 95 6.05 3.33 -7.69
N TYR A 96 5.53 2.13 -7.90
CA TYR A 96 6.12 0.92 -7.32
C TYR A 96 5.95 -0.32 -8.19
N GLU A 97 6.78 -1.29 -7.91
CA GLU A 97 6.72 -2.65 -8.42
C GLU A 97 6.42 -3.60 -7.26
N ALA A 98 5.30 -4.33 -7.33
CA ALA A 98 4.93 -5.36 -6.36
C ALA A 98 5.22 -6.74 -6.95
N THR A 99 6.01 -7.54 -6.23
CA THR A 99 6.31 -8.93 -6.59
C THR A 99 5.59 -9.86 -5.63
N TYR A 100 4.60 -10.59 -6.15
CA TYR A 100 3.76 -11.56 -5.43
C TYR A 100 4.38 -12.95 -5.55
N TYR A 101 4.52 -13.64 -4.42
CA TYR A 101 5.02 -15.02 -4.37
C TYR A 101 3.88 -15.97 -4.06
N SER A 102 3.54 -16.87 -4.98
CA SER A 102 2.54 -17.90 -4.71
C SER A 102 3.14 -19.04 -3.89
N GLU A 103 2.38 -19.55 -2.94
CA GLU A 103 2.71 -20.80 -2.25
C GLU A 103 2.46 -22.06 -3.08
N LEU A 104 1.67 -21.95 -4.15
CA LEU A 104 1.45 -23.06 -5.06
C LEU A 104 2.77 -23.38 -5.76
N ARG A 105 3.35 -24.53 -5.41
CA ARG A 105 4.58 -25.02 -6.01
C ARG A 105 4.27 -25.75 -7.30
N VAL A 106 4.53 -25.14 -8.45
CA VAL A 106 4.47 -25.83 -9.75
C VAL A 106 5.82 -26.48 -10.01
N PHE A 107 5.84 -27.81 -10.15
CA PHE A 107 7.09 -28.61 -10.28
C PHE A 107 8.13 -28.39 -9.15
N GLY A 108 7.67 -27.94 -7.96
CA GLY A 108 8.54 -27.76 -6.79
C GLY A 108 9.15 -26.35 -6.61
N GLY A 109 8.88 -25.40 -7.52
CA GLY A 109 9.27 -23.99 -7.38
C GLY A 109 8.08 -23.09 -7.05
N ALA A 110 8.30 -22.07 -6.23
CA ALA A 110 7.33 -20.99 -6.02
C ALA A 110 7.23 -20.17 -7.33
N GLU A 111 6.01 -19.91 -7.79
CA GLU A 111 5.75 -19.00 -8.91
C GLU A 111 5.71 -17.56 -8.39
N ALA A 112 6.45 -16.67 -9.05
CA ALA A 112 6.48 -15.25 -8.75
C ALA A 112 5.85 -14.46 -9.90
N SER A 113 5.03 -13.47 -9.58
CA SER A 113 4.46 -12.54 -10.55
C SER A 113 4.73 -11.11 -10.12
N THR A 114 5.00 -10.24 -11.09
CA THR A 114 5.37 -8.84 -10.84
C THR A 114 4.37 -7.93 -11.50
N ALA A 115 3.91 -6.91 -10.77
CA ALA A 115 3.02 -5.87 -11.26
C ALA A 115 3.58 -4.49 -10.94
N THR A 116 3.66 -3.63 -11.96
CA THR A 116 4.00 -2.21 -11.78
C THR A 116 2.72 -1.40 -11.64
N SER A 117 2.70 -0.47 -10.68
CA SER A 117 1.53 0.35 -10.38
C SER A 117 1.93 1.73 -9.89
N SER A 118 0.94 2.60 -9.78
CA SER A 118 1.06 3.90 -9.14
C SER A 118 -0.17 4.19 -8.30
N VAL A 119 0.02 4.87 -7.16
CA VAL A 119 -1.06 5.28 -6.26
C VAL A 119 -0.90 6.74 -5.89
N ASN A 120 -2.02 7.46 -5.77
CA ASN A 120 -2.06 8.83 -5.29
C ASN A 120 -2.91 8.88 -4.02
N VAL A 121 -2.34 9.43 -2.95
CA VAL A 121 -2.95 9.58 -1.62
C VAL A 121 -3.10 11.07 -1.36
N VAL A 122 -4.25 11.49 -0.80
CA VAL A 122 -4.64 12.90 -0.60
C VAL A 122 -5.24 13.09 0.78
#